data_AF-A0ABD6AHM5-F1
#
_entry.id   AF-A0ABD6AHM5-F1
#
_cell.length_a   1.000
_cell.length_b   1.000
_cell.length_c   1.000
_cell.angle_alpha   90.00
_cell.angle_beta   90.00
_cell.angle_gamma   90.00
#
_symmetry.space_group_name_H-M   'P 1'
#
loop_
_entity.id
_entity.type
_entity.pdbx_description
1 polymer ?
#
loop_
_entity_poly.entity_id
_entity_poly.type
_entity_poly.pdbx_seq_one_letter_code
_entity_poly.pdbx_strand_id
1 'polypeptide(L)' 'MLNRYFRLMRWWLRRWYPVFRWFGRVTGQEEYVERAIDVTEDNFERILEGDDE' A
#
# COMPACT_ATOMS: atom_id res chain seq x y z
N MET A 1 -7.05 16.88 6.67
CA MET A 1 -5.68 16.68 6.12
C MET A 1 -5.37 15.20 5.90
N LEU A 2 -5.86 14.31 6.77
CA LEU A 2 -5.71 12.86 6.69
C LEU A 2 -6.09 12.26 5.31
N ASN A 3 -7.26 12.60 4.76
CA ASN A 3 -7.69 12.10 3.44
C ASN A 3 -6.70 12.38 2.30
N ARG A 4 -6.07 13.57 2.28
CA ARG A 4 -5.03 13.89 1.29
C ARG A 4 -3.75 13.11 1.53
N TYR A 5 -3.37 12.93 2.79
CA TYR A 5 -2.21 12.13 3.17
C TYR A 5 -2.37 10.66 2.75
N PHE A 6 -3.52 10.04 3.03
CA PHE A 6 -3.81 8.66 2.62
C PHE A 6 -3.87 8.49 1.11
N ARG A 7 -4.47 9.44 0.39
CA ARG A 7 -4.42 9.46 -1.08
C ARG A 7 -2.99 9.56 -1.62
N LEU A 8 -2.16 10.40 -1.02
CA LEU A 8 -0.74 10.52 -1.38
C LEU A 8 0.01 9.21 -1.11
N MET A 9 -0.26 8.55 0.02
CA MET A 9 0.34 7.25 0.35
C MET A 9 -0.09 6.12 -0.55
N ARG A 10 -1.36 6.04 -0.93
CA ARG A 10 -1.82 5.09 -1.94
C ARG A 10 -1.12 5.30 -3.28
N TRP A 11 -0.99 6.55 -3.71
CA TRP A 11 -0.26 6.87 -4.95
C TRP A 11 1.22 6.48 -4.86
N TRP A 12 1.88 6.78 -3.74
CA TRP A 12 3.28 6.47 -3.51
C TRP A 12 3.53 4.95 -3.50
N LEU A 13 2.70 4.16 -2.83
CA LEU A 13 2.82 2.70 -2.81
C LEU A 13 2.70 2.11 -4.22
N ARG A 14 1.72 2.55 -5.02
CA ARG A 14 1.60 2.13 -6.42
C ARG A 14 2.81 2.50 -7.26
N ARG A 15 3.38 3.67 -7.02
CA ARG A 15 4.58 4.13 -7.74
C ARG A 15 5.81 3.26 -7.41
N TRP A 16 5.94 2.84 -6.16
CA TRP A 16 7.07 2.04 -5.69
C TRP A 16 6.84 0.53 -5.76
N TYR A 17 5.62 0.07 -6.07
CA TYR A 17 5.26 -1.33 -6.29
C TYR A 17 6.30 -2.15 -7.09
N PRO A 18 6.77 -1.72 -8.28
CA PRO A 18 7.75 -2.50 -9.03
C PRO A 18 9.09 -2.64 -8.30
N VAL A 19 9.48 -1.65 -7.49
CA VAL A 19 10.70 -1.69 -6.68
C VAL A 19 10.53 -2.67 -5.52
N PHE A 20 9.40 -2.63 -4.81
CA PHE A 20 9.12 -3.59 -3.75
C PHE A 20 9.04 -5.01 -4.27
N ARG A 21 8.39 -5.23 -5.41
CA ARG A 21 8.31 -6.54 -6.07
C ARG A 21 9.70 -7.05 -6.46
N TRP A 22 10.53 -6.19 -7.04
CA TRP A 22 11.92 -6.53 -7.36
C TRP A 22 12.73 -6.88 -6.12
N PHE A 23 12.60 -6.09 -5.04
CA PHE A 23 13.27 -6.36 -3.78
C PHE A 23 12.80 -7.68 -3.16
N GLY A 24 11.48 -7.93 -3.12
CA GLY A 24 10.89 -9.18 -2.65
C GLY A 24 11.39 -10.39 -3.46
N ARG A 25 11.58 -10.25 -4.77
CA ARG A 25 12.20 -11.31 -5.58
C ARG A 25 13.65 -11.56 -5.19
N VAL A 26 14.44 -10.50 -4.99
CA VAL A 26 15.86 -10.60 -4.60
C VAL A 26 16.00 -11.23 -3.20
N THR A 27 15.09 -10.92 -2.28
CA THR A 27 15.11 -11.43 -0.90
C THR A 27 14.33 -12.73 -0.70
N GLY A 28 13.71 -13.28 -1.75
CA GLY A 28 12.85 -14.47 -1.64
C GLY A 28 11.56 -14.24 -0.84
N GLN A 29 11.10 -13.00 -0.73
CA GLN A 29 9.93 -12.57 0.02
C GLN A 29 8.81 -11.98 -0.86
N GLU A 30 8.68 -12.46 -2.10
CA GLU A 30 7.64 -12.01 -3.05
C GLU A 30 6.24 -12.06 -2.43
N GLU A 31 5.86 -13.17 -1.78
CA GLU A 31 4.54 -13.35 -1.15
C GLU A 31 4.32 -12.38 0.03
N TYR A 32 5.36 -12.10 0.82
CA TYR A 32 5.27 -11.13 1.90
C TYR A 32 5.06 -9.71 1.38
N VAL A 33 5.76 -9.33 0.32
CA VAL A 33 5.60 -8.03 -0.32
C VAL A 33 4.20 -7.88 -0.92
N GLU A 34 3.69 -8.89 -1.63
CA GLU A 34 2.33 -8.86 -2.16
C GLU A 34 1.29 -8.74 -1.04
N ARG A 35 1.40 -9.57 0.01
CA ARG A 35 0.47 -9.51 1.16
C ARG A 35 0.55 -8.19 1.92
N ALA A 36 1.75 -7.61 2.09
CA ALA A 36 1.91 -6.33 2.77
C ALA A 36 1.27 -5.18 1.98
N ILE A 37 1.32 -5.23 0.65
CA ILE A 37 0.71 -4.21 -0.21
C ILE A 37 -0.81 -4.32 -0.16
N ASP A 38 -1.37 -5.52 -0.29
CA ASP A 38 -2.82 -5.75 -0.23
C ASP A 38 -3.40 -5.30 1.12
N VAL A 39 -2.78 -5.72 2.23
CA VAL A 39 -3.21 -5.31 3.58
C VAL A 39 -3.11 -3.79 3.77
N THR A 40 -2.14 -3.14 3.12
CA THR A 40 -2.00 -1.68 3.23
C THR A 40 -3.03 -0.94 2.39
N GLU A 41 -3.36 -1.41 1.18
CA GLU A 41 -4.46 -0.84 0.38
C GLU A 41 -5.81 -1.02 1.08
N ASP A 42 -6.10 -2.21 1.63
CA ASP A 42 -7.34 -2.50 2.38
C ASP A 42 -7.48 -1.60 3.62
N ASN A 43 -6.39 -1.42 4.39
CA ASN A 43 -6.40 -0.53 5.54
C ASN A 43 -6.63 0.94 5.14
N PHE A 44 -6.04 1.39 4.03
CA PHE A 44 -6.27 2.75 3.54
C PHE A 44 -7.70 2.95 3.05
N GLU A 45 -8.31 1.95 2.40
CA GLU A 45 -9.71 2.03 2.00
C GLU A 45 -10.63 2.15 3.22
N ARG A 46 -10.43 1.30 4.23
CA ARG A 46 -11.21 1.37 5.49
C ARG A 46 -11.05 2.69 6.23
N ILE A 47 -9.84 3.24 6.29
CA ILE A 47 -9.61 4.52 6.97
C ILE A 47 -10.22 5.68 6.18
N LEU A 48 -10.24 5.60 4.85
CA LEU A 48 -10.88 6.62 4.00
C LEU A 48 -12.41 6.53 4.05
N GLU A 49 -13.00 5.33 4.03
CA GLU A 49 -14.45 5.11 4.08
C GLU A 49 -15.03 5.37 5.48
N GLY A 50 -14.32 5.00 6.55
CA GLY A 50 -14.77 5.20 7.93
C GLY A 50 -14.70 6.64 8.45
N ASP A 51 -14.09 7.56 7.70
CA ASP A 51 -14.01 9.00 8.03
C ASP A 51 -15.15 9.82 7.36
N ASP A 52 -15.96 9.18 6.50
CA ASP A 52 -17.10 9.80 5.78
C ASP A 52 -18.47 9.60 6.48
N GLU A 53 -18.51 9.00 7.68
CA GLU A 53 -19.73 8.75 8.50
C GLU A 53 -19.88 9.69 9.71
#